data_AF-A0A3B9CR25-F1
#
_entry.id   AF-A0A3B9CR25-F1
#
_cell.length_a   1.000
_cell.length_b   1.000
_cell.length_c   1.000
_cell.angle_alpha   90.00
_cell.angle_beta   90.00
_cell.angle_gamma   90.00
#
_symmetry.space_group_name_H-M   'P 1'
#
loop_
_entity.id
_entity.type
_entity.pdbx_description
1 polymer ?
#
loop_
_entity_poly.entity_id
_entity_poly.type
_entity_poly.pdbx_seq_one_letter_code
_entity_poly.pdbx_strand_id
1 'polypeptide(L)'
;MTSPGSGDNEERGEPMRPGKKAALFQVTLTASALTQILAALSCFLGAFVLPWTFPVFQGLSTVVLVLLGCLMLAMGLANLLLGRHVTRLMARVGKRSRVVIPREGVGYLAIMLALAVGAMLGQKNTPLLVFGMMAGPFILNGWVVYSMLKKVSVSRTIPSRAAAGQAVNVQVSVRNDKLLLASHLLEVKDQINSSDADEAEARVTFVRVPPRAERVSRYQIRFSRRGRYTFGPARVSSRFPMGIGERGQLLSETNELIVHPSTGRLLPAWKQQQRELAEASRTSRIQAGVFDDEFHRIREYRDDDNPRSIHWRSTARRGILMTREYHQNRRADSFVLLHLPDDSGWLEEDSEAAISVAATMCVDQTRA
;
A
#
# COMPACT_ATOMS: atom_id res chain seq x y z
N MET A 1 -21.57 -24.92 61.39
CA MET A 1 -20.97 -23.62 61.03
C MET A 1 -21.59 -23.17 59.71
N THR A 2 -22.34 -22.05 59.73
CA THR A 2 -22.63 -21.09 58.62
C THR A 2 -23.11 -21.67 57.28
N SER A 3 -24.23 -21.30 56.64
CA SER A 3 -25.09 -20.12 56.68
C SER A 3 -26.32 -20.38 55.77
N PRO A 4 -27.50 -19.77 56.00
CA PRO A 4 -28.49 -19.53 54.94
C PRO A 4 -28.76 -18.02 54.72
N GLY A 5 -29.27 -17.67 53.54
CA GLY A 5 -29.87 -16.36 53.22
C GLY A 5 -29.21 -15.71 51.99
N SER A 6 -29.72 -15.89 50.77
CA SER A 6 -30.92 -15.26 50.16
C SER A 6 -30.75 -13.76 49.90
N GLY A 7 -30.61 -13.39 48.63
CA GLY A 7 -30.59 -12.01 48.17
C GLY A 7 -30.25 -11.92 46.68
N ASP A 8 -31.06 -12.54 45.83
CA ASP A 8 -31.04 -12.33 44.39
C ASP A 8 -31.47 -10.89 44.09
N ASN A 9 -30.52 -10.05 43.68
CA ASN A 9 -30.78 -8.70 43.22
C ASN A 9 -30.87 -8.70 41.69
N GLU A 10 -32.10 -8.74 41.22
CA GLU A 10 -32.51 -8.72 39.82
C GLU A 10 -32.47 -7.26 39.30
N GLU A 11 -31.31 -6.78 38.86
CA GLU A 11 -31.22 -5.49 38.17
C GLU A 11 -31.70 -5.62 36.70
N ARG A 12 -32.97 -5.29 36.49
CA ARG A 12 -33.53 -5.00 35.16
C ARG A 12 -32.88 -3.75 34.57
N GLY A 13 -32.00 -3.94 33.61
CA GLY A 13 -31.56 -2.87 32.71
C GLY A 13 -32.67 -2.47 31.73
N GLU A 14 -33.30 -1.31 31.95
CA GLU A 14 -34.10 -0.64 30.92
C GLU A 14 -33.22 -0.20 29.74
N PRO A 15 -33.65 -0.38 28.47
CA PRO A 15 -32.94 0.16 27.33
C PRO A 15 -33.17 1.68 27.21
N MET A 16 -32.12 2.43 27.55
CA MET A 16 -32.05 3.88 27.42
C MET A 16 -32.27 4.32 25.96
N ARG A 17 -33.39 5.00 25.70
CA ARG A 17 -33.71 5.62 24.40
C ARG A 17 -32.61 6.63 24.02
N PRO A 18 -32.04 6.60 22.80
CA PRO A 18 -31.11 7.63 22.39
C PRO A 18 -31.87 8.96 22.24
N GLY A 19 -31.64 9.86 23.19
CA GLY A 19 -32.11 11.23 23.13
C GLY A 19 -31.67 11.89 21.83
N LYS A 20 -32.63 12.48 21.12
CA LYS A 20 -32.40 13.42 20.02
C LYS A 20 -31.48 14.54 20.54
N LYS A 21 -30.17 14.39 20.34
CA LYS A 21 -29.24 15.50 20.53
C LYS A 21 -29.60 16.55 19.48
N ALA A 22 -30.21 17.63 19.95
CA ALA A 22 -30.30 18.87 19.22
C ALA A 22 -28.91 19.16 18.65
N ALA A 23 -28.82 19.23 17.32
CA ALA A 23 -27.64 19.66 16.62
C ALA A 23 -27.41 21.14 16.95
N LEU A 24 -26.82 21.40 18.12
CA LEU A 24 -26.25 22.68 18.49
C LEU A 24 -25.24 23.02 17.39
N PHE A 25 -25.59 24.05 16.64
CA PHE A 25 -24.88 24.57 15.49
C PHE A 25 -23.57 25.22 15.98
N GLN A 26 -22.60 24.39 16.41
CA GLN A 26 -21.27 24.89 16.73
C GLN A 26 -20.60 25.30 15.43
N VAL A 27 -20.69 26.60 15.13
CA VAL A 27 -19.80 27.27 14.18
C VAL A 27 -18.42 27.22 14.82
N THR A 28 -17.65 26.18 14.54
CA THR A 28 -16.22 26.19 14.81
C THR A 28 -15.59 27.23 13.89
N LEU A 29 -15.51 28.48 14.37
CA LEU A 29 -14.62 29.47 13.78
C LEU A 29 -13.21 28.89 13.87
N THR A 30 -12.64 28.54 12.73
CA THR A 30 -11.24 28.15 12.65
C THR A 30 -10.39 29.32 13.14
N ALA A 31 -9.38 29.08 13.97
CA ALA A 31 -8.53 30.12 14.52
C ALA A 31 -7.94 31.05 13.43
N SER A 32 -7.71 30.50 12.22
CA SER A 32 -7.29 31.24 11.03
C SER A 32 -8.36 32.19 10.45
N ALA A 33 -9.64 31.86 10.53
CA ALA A 33 -10.72 32.75 10.09
C ALA A 33 -10.90 33.92 11.07
N LEU A 34 -10.78 33.65 12.38
CA LEU A 34 -10.83 34.68 13.42
C LEU A 34 -9.67 35.67 13.27
N THR A 35 -8.45 35.19 13.06
CA THR A 35 -7.27 36.06 12.86
C THR A 35 -7.38 36.89 11.59
N GLN A 36 -7.91 36.32 10.50
CA GLN A 36 -8.15 37.06 9.26
C GLN A 36 -9.22 38.16 9.41
N ILE A 37 -10.29 37.90 10.17
CA ILE A 37 -11.34 38.89 10.45
C ILE A 37 -10.81 40.02 11.33
N LEU A 38 -10.04 39.71 12.37
CA LEU A 38 -9.44 40.73 13.25
C LEU A 38 -8.39 41.57 12.52
N ALA A 39 -7.57 40.96 11.67
CA ALA A 39 -6.61 41.67 10.84
C ALA A 39 -7.31 42.58 9.80
N ALA A 40 -8.42 42.11 9.20
CA ALA A 40 -9.24 42.94 8.33
C ALA A 40 -9.79 44.16 9.10
N LEU A 41 -10.34 43.95 10.29
CA LEU A 41 -10.88 45.02 11.14
C LEU A 41 -9.81 46.05 11.51
N SER A 42 -8.58 45.60 11.82
CA SER A 42 -7.44 46.46 12.10
C SER A 42 -7.03 47.31 10.89
N CYS A 43 -7.08 46.75 9.68
CA CYS A 43 -6.80 47.50 8.45
C CYS A 43 -7.88 48.55 8.15
N PHE A 44 -9.15 48.23 8.37
CA PHE A 44 -10.25 49.20 8.25
C PHE A 44 -10.17 50.32 9.28
N LEU A 45 -9.81 50.00 10.53
CA LEU A 45 -9.60 50.99 11.58
C LEU A 45 -8.44 51.92 11.22
N GLY A 46 -7.33 51.35 10.73
CA GLY A 46 -6.18 52.11 10.25
C GLY A 46 -6.55 53.04 9.09
N ALA A 47 -7.37 52.57 8.14
CA ALA A 47 -7.83 53.40 7.03
C ALA A 47 -8.65 54.62 7.48
N PHE A 48 -9.43 54.53 8.55
CA PHE A 48 -10.27 55.64 9.03
C PHE A 48 -9.55 56.58 10.01
N VAL A 49 -8.60 56.05 10.80
CA VAL A 49 -7.92 56.82 11.86
C VAL A 49 -6.67 57.54 11.36
N LEU A 50 -5.83 56.90 10.53
CA LEU A 50 -4.61 57.53 10.00
C LEU A 50 -4.82 58.83 9.20
N PRO A 51 -5.84 58.97 8.33
CA PRO A 51 -6.04 60.21 7.58
C PRO A 51 -6.49 61.40 8.46
N TRP A 52 -6.98 61.14 9.69
CA TRP A 52 -7.33 62.18 10.66
C TRP A 52 -6.11 62.65 11.45
N THR A 53 -5.14 61.76 11.72
CA THR A 53 -3.93 62.05 12.48
C THR A 53 -2.76 62.57 11.62
N PHE A 54 -2.66 62.13 10.36
CA PHE A 54 -1.59 62.53 9.45
C PHE A 54 -2.12 62.87 8.04
N PRO A 55 -2.37 64.16 7.74
CA PRO A 55 -2.95 64.60 6.46
C PRO A 55 -2.09 64.24 5.23
N VAL A 56 -0.78 64.08 5.41
CA VAL A 56 0.18 63.68 4.37
C VAL A 56 -0.11 62.28 3.81
N PHE A 57 -0.81 61.43 4.57
CA PHE A 57 -1.17 60.07 4.16
C PHE A 57 -2.56 59.97 3.52
N GLN A 58 -3.26 61.07 3.29
CA GLN A 58 -4.59 61.05 2.66
C GLN A 58 -4.54 60.54 1.21
N GLY A 59 -5.51 59.69 0.85
CA GLY A 59 -5.67 59.13 -0.49
C GLY A 59 -5.09 57.73 -0.64
N LEU A 60 -3.81 57.62 -1.00
CA LEU A 60 -3.22 56.33 -1.42
C LEU A 60 -3.14 55.33 -0.26
N SER A 61 -2.71 55.75 0.93
CA SER A 61 -2.57 54.83 2.09
C SER A 61 -3.93 54.33 2.59
N THR A 62 -4.95 55.18 2.48
CA THR A 62 -6.34 54.91 2.86
C THR A 62 -6.95 53.86 1.93
N VAL A 63 -6.76 54.04 0.62
CA VAL A 63 -7.20 53.07 -0.39
C VAL A 63 -6.46 51.74 -0.22
N VAL A 64 -5.14 51.74 0.02
CA VAL A 64 -4.36 50.52 0.28
C VAL A 64 -4.90 49.76 1.50
N LEU A 65 -5.17 50.44 2.62
CA LEU A 65 -5.64 49.82 3.85
C LEU A 65 -7.07 49.28 3.73
N VAL A 66 -7.96 49.98 3.03
CA VAL A 66 -9.33 49.50 2.73
C VAL A 66 -9.28 48.27 1.83
N LEU A 67 -8.44 48.28 0.80
CA LEU A 67 -8.28 47.13 -0.10
C LEU A 67 -7.68 45.92 0.61
N LEU A 68 -6.66 46.12 1.47
CA LEU A 68 -6.09 45.06 2.30
C LEU A 68 -7.14 44.49 3.26
N GLY A 69 -7.94 45.36 3.88
CA GLY A 69 -9.06 44.96 4.74
C GLY A 69 -10.12 44.15 3.98
N CYS A 70 -10.58 44.63 2.82
CA CYS A 70 -11.52 43.92 1.95
C CYS A 70 -10.98 42.55 1.49
N LEU A 71 -9.71 42.48 1.11
CA LEU A 71 -9.03 41.25 0.70
C LEU A 71 -8.98 40.23 1.84
N MET A 72 -8.62 40.65 3.06
CA MET A 72 -8.60 39.78 4.23
C MET A 72 -9.99 39.30 4.64
N LEU A 73 -11.01 40.17 4.53
CA LEU A 73 -12.41 39.81 4.77
C LEU A 73 -12.94 38.82 3.71
N ALA A 74 -12.61 39.04 2.44
CA ALA A 74 -12.97 38.13 1.35
C ALA A 74 -12.28 36.77 1.48
N MET A 75 -10.99 36.73 1.86
CA MET A 75 -10.28 35.49 2.15
C MET A 75 -10.87 34.77 3.37
N GLY A 76 -11.19 35.49 4.45
CA GLY A 76 -11.83 34.93 5.64
C GLY A 76 -13.23 34.37 5.34
N LEU A 77 -14.04 35.09 4.56
CA LEU A 77 -15.38 34.67 4.15
C LEU A 77 -15.32 33.49 3.17
N ALA A 78 -14.38 33.49 2.23
CA ALA A 78 -14.12 32.36 1.35
C ALA A 78 -13.71 31.12 2.15
N ASN A 79 -12.86 31.27 3.17
CA ASN A 79 -12.46 30.16 4.03
C ASN A 79 -13.64 29.61 4.85
N LEU A 80 -14.56 30.48 5.27
CA LEU A 80 -15.76 30.10 6.03
C LEU A 80 -16.84 29.44 5.14
N LEU A 81 -17.04 29.94 3.92
CA LEU A 81 -18.04 29.47 2.97
C LEU A 81 -17.57 28.24 2.17
N LEU A 82 -16.37 28.30 1.57
CA LEU A 82 -15.78 27.15 0.90
C LEU A 82 -15.41 26.07 1.91
N GLY A 83 -14.93 26.41 3.11
CA GLY A 83 -14.63 25.43 4.15
C GLY A 83 -15.83 24.56 4.53
N ARG A 84 -17.07 25.09 4.50
CA ARG A 84 -18.30 24.34 4.83
C ARG A 84 -18.94 23.62 3.65
N HIS A 85 -18.94 24.22 2.45
CA HIS A 85 -19.53 23.60 1.27
C HIS A 85 -18.59 22.61 0.58
N VAL A 86 -17.29 22.91 0.51
CA VAL A 86 -16.28 22.02 -0.05
C VAL A 86 -16.13 20.79 0.85
N THR A 87 -16.13 20.91 2.18
CA THR A 87 -16.03 19.74 3.06
C THR A 87 -17.24 18.81 2.98
N ARG A 88 -18.47 19.33 2.87
CA ARG A 88 -19.68 18.47 2.72
C ARG A 88 -19.77 17.82 1.34
N LEU A 89 -19.38 18.51 0.27
CA LEU A 89 -19.31 17.91 -1.07
C LEU A 89 -18.15 16.91 -1.17
N MET A 90 -16.99 17.22 -0.56
CA MET A 90 -15.82 16.33 -0.53
C MET A 90 -16.00 15.14 0.42
N ALA A 91 -16.82 15.26 1.47
CA ALA A 91 -17.17 14.15 2.36
C ALA A 91 -18.12 13.14 1.70
N ARG A 92 -18.99 13.58 0.76
CA ARG A 92 -19.78 12.65 -0.08
C ARG A 92 -18.98 11.99 -1.20
N VAL A 93 -17.90 12.64 -1.66
CA VAL A 93 -16.96 12.07 -2.62
C VAL A 93 -15.91 11.27 -1.85
N GLY A 94 -16.36 10.15 -1.28
CA GLY A 94 -15.48 9.18 -0.63
C GLY A 94 -14.41 8.68 -1.59
N LYS A 95 -13.20 9.23 -1.45
CA LYS A 95 -11.87 8.66 -1.74
C LYS A 95 -10.86 9.77 -1.55
N ARG A 96 -10.09 9.69 -0.45
CA ARG A 96 -8.90 10.48 -0.05
C ARG A 96 -8.24 11.24 -1.22
N SER A 97 -8.83 12.37 -1.62
CA SER A 97 -8.38 13.19 -2.74
C SER A 97 -7.70 14.42 -2.16
N ARG A 98 -6.37 14.52 -2.29
CA ARG A 98 -5.62 15.68 -1.82
C ARG A 98 -5.29 16.58 -3.02
N VAL A 99 -5.66 17.85 -2.93
CA VAL A 99 -5.20 18.87 -3.88
C VAL A 99 -3.99 19.56 -3.24
N VAL A 100 -2.89 19.62 -3.96
CA VAL A 100 -1.66 20.29 -3.54
C VAL A 100 -1.35 21.36 -4.58
N ILE A 101 -1.01 22.56 -4.12
CA ILE A 101 -0.56 23.64 -5.00
C ILE A 101 0.97 23.57 -5.01
N PRO A 102 1.59 23.22 -6.14
CA PRO A 102 3.04 23.19 -6.24
C PRO A 102 3.63 24.60 -6.31
N ARG A 103 4.98 24.69 -6.25
CA ARG A 103 5.70 25.98 -6.18
C ARG A 103 5.37 26.91 -7.35
N GLU A 104 5.22 26.33 -8.54
CA GLU A 104 4.86 27.07 -9.76
C GLU A 104 3.45 27.67 -9.65
N GLY A 105 2.51 26.93 -9.04
CA GLY A 105 1.16 27.42 -8.79
C GLY A 105 1.10 28.54 -7.75
N VAL A 106 1.95 28.46 -6.71
CA VAL A 106 2.10 29.55 -5.73
C VAL A 106 2.66 30.79 -6.40
N GLY A 107 3.67 30.66 -7.26
CA GLY A 107 4.22 31.79 -8.04
C GLY A 107 3.17 32.43 -8.95
N TYR A 108 2.39 31.61 -9.66
CA TYR A 108 1.29 32.10 -10.50
C TYR A 108 0.23 32.87 -9.70
N LEU A 109 -0.17 32.35 -8.54
CA LEU A 109 -1.10 33.01 -7.63
C LEU A 109 -0.53 34.31 -7.06
N ALA A 110 0.77 34.34 -6.74
CA ALA A 110 1.44 35.55 -6.24
C ALA A 110 1.44 36.67 -7.30
N ILE A 111 1.74 36.35 -8.56
CA ILE A 111 1.67 37.30 -9.68
C ILE A 111 0.23 37.76 -9.89
N MET A 112 -0.73 36.83 -9.88
CA MET A 112 -2.15 37.14 -10.01
C MET A 112 -2.63 38.08 -8.89
N LEU A 113 -2.19 37.84 -7.66
CA LEU A 113 -2.48 38.71 -6.52
C LEU A 113 -1.84 40.09 -6.66
N ALA A 114 -0.57 40.16 -7.07
CA ALA A 114 0.13 41.42 -7.30
C ALA A 114 -0.55 42.25 -8.40
N LEU A 115 -1.01 41.62 -9.48
CA LEU A 115 -1.77 42.27 -10.54
C LEU A 115 -3.15 42.73 -10.07
N ALA A 116 -3.83 41.93 -9.24
CA ALA A 116 -5.11 42.32 -8.66
C ALA A 116 -4.96 43.56 -7.76
N VAL A 117 -3.95 43.58 -6.88
CA VAL A 117 -3.63 44.71 -6.02
C VAL A 117 -3.24 45.94 -6.86
N GLY A 118 -2.38 45.75 -7.86
CA GLY A 118 -1.99 46.81 -8.80
C GLY A 118 -3.18 47.36 -9.61
N ALA A 119 -4.14 46.51 -9.98
CA ALA A 119 -5.38 46.93 -10.65
C ALA A 119 -6.28 47.76 -9.74
N MET A 120 -6.35 47.43 -8.45
CA MET A 120 -7.18 48.14 -7.48
C MET A 120 -6.56 49.50 -7.06
N LEU A 121 -5.24 49.60 -7.07
CA LEU A 121 -4.50 50.83 -6.74
C LEU A 121 -4.30 51.75 -7.95
N GLY A 122 -4.25 51.18 -9.15
CA GLY A 122 -3.99 51.91 -10.37
C GLY A 122 -5.22 52.63 -10.90
N GLN A 123 -5.04 53.87 -11.38
CA GLN A 123 -6.06 54.63 -12.12
C GLN A 123 -6.32 54.08 -13.55
N LYS A 124 -5.55 53.06 -13.99
CA LYS A 124 -5.62 52.48 -15.33
C LYS A 124 -6.13 51.04 -15.27
N ASN A 125 -7.05 50.69 -16.17
CA ASN A 125 -7.69 49.37 -16.22
C ASN A 125 -6.80 48.25 -16.82
N THR A 126 -5.58 48.56 -17.28
CA THR A 126 -4.71 47.59 -17.95
C THR A 126 -4.34 46.38 -17.08
N PRO A 127 -3.97 46.51 -15.79
CA PRO A 127 -3.64 45.37 -14.94
C PRO A 127 -4.86 44.45 -14.69
N LEU A 128 -6.08 45.00 -14.70
CA LEU A 128 -7.31 44.22 -14.56
C LEU A 128 -7.53 43.28 -15.75
N LEU A 129 -7.22 43.73 -16.96
CA LEU A 129 -7.31 42.89 -18.16
C LEU A 129 -6.32 41.73 -18.10
N VAL A 130 -5.06 41.99 -17.71
CA VAL A 130 -4.04 40.94 -17.56
C VAL A 130 -4.44 39.94 -16.47
N PHE A 131 -4.96 40.43 -15.34
CA PHE A 131 -5.52 39.58 -14.29
C PHE A 131 -6.63 38.66 -14.83
N GLY A 132 -7.60 39.22 -15.59
CA GLY A 132 -8.67 38.44 -16.20
C GLY A 132 -8.16 37.37 -17.18
N MET A 133 -7.17 37.72 -18.01
CA MET A 133 -6.51 36.77 -18.92
C MET A 133 -5.75 35.67 -18.19
N MET A 134 -5.22 35.93 -16.99
CA MET A 134 -4.56 34.92 -16.14
C MET A 134 -5.57 34.07 -15.35
N ALA A 135 -6.70 34.63 -14.94
CA ALA A 135 -7.72 33.91 -14.18
C ALA A 135 -8.35 32.77 -15.01
N GLY A 136 -8.58 32.99 -16.30
CA GLY A 136 -9.16 31.99 -17.21
C GLY A 136 -8.38 30.66 -17.25
N PRO A 137 -7.09 30.66 -17.63
CA PRO A 137 -6.22 29.48 -17.61
C PRO A 137 -6.13 28.82 -16.24
N PHE A 138 -6.15 29.58 -15.16
CA PHE A 138 -6.12 29.03 -13.80
C PHE A 138 -7.37 28.20 -13.50
N ILE A 139 -8.55 28.75 -13.77
CA ILE A 139 -9.83 28.06 -13.59
C ILE A 139 -9.91 26.84 -14.51
N LEU A 140 -9.51 27.00 -15.78
CA LEU A 140 -9.49 25.91 -16.76
C LEU A 140 -8.56 24.78 -16.31
N ASN A 141 -7.34 25.10 -15.85
CA ASN A 141 -6.40 24.11 -15.34
C ASN A 141 -6.98 23.36 -14.13
N GLY A 142 -7.61 24.06 -13.18
CA GLY A 142 -8.30 23.43 -12.06
C GLY A 142 -9.41 22.46 -12.49
N TRP A 143 -10.23 22.85 -13.46
CA TRP A 143 -11.29 22.00 -14.02
C TRP A 143 -10.73 20.78 -14.78
N VAL A 144 -9.67 20.98 -15.57
CA VAL A 144 -9.00 19.89 -16.30
C VAL A 144 -8.37 18.90 -15.32
N VAL A 145 -7.54 19.36 -14.38
CA VAL A 145 -6.90 18.52 -13.35
C VAL A 145 -7.95 17.73 -12.55
N TYR A 146 -9.07 18.37 -12.18
CA TYR A 146 -10.18 17.68 -11.52
C TYR A 146 -10.77 16.56 -12.38
N SER A 147 -10.99 16.85 -13.68
CA SER A 147 -11.57 15.91 -14.65
C SER A 147 -10.60 14.79 -15.04
N MET A 148 -9.29 15.00 -14.90
CA MET A 148 -8.26 14.00 -15.25
C MET A 148 -8.34 12.75 -14.37
N LEU A 149 -8.51 12.90 -13.05
CA LEU A 149 -8.58 11.77 -12.12
C LEU A 149 -10.01 11.22 -11.89
N LYS A 150 -11.04 11.90 -12.40
CA LYS A 150 -12.42 11.45 -12.25
C LYS A 150 -12.65 10.16 -13.06
N LYS A 151 -13.26 9.14 -12.44
CA LYS A 151 -13.52 7.82 -13.06
C LYS A 151 -12.25 7.15 -13.62
N VAL A 152 -11.13 7.33 -12.93
CA VAL A 152 -9.91 6.56 -13.17
C VAL A 152 -9.84 5.47 -12.11
N SER A 153 -9.64 4.24 -12.56
CA SER A 153 -9.36 3.09 -11.70
C SER A 153 -7.91 2.65 -11.92
N VAL A 154 -7.24 2.31 -10.83
CA VAL A 154 -5.87 1.79 -10.87
C VAL A 154 -5.92 0.44 -10.17
N SER A 155 -5.44 -0.58 -10.86
CA SER A 155 -5.28 -1.92 -10.30
C SER A 155 -3.83 -2.34 -10.41
N ARG A 156 -3.45 -3.27 -9.54
CA ARG A 156 -2.09 -3.73 -9.40
C ARG A 156 -2.08 -5.24 -9.40
N THR A 157 -1.15 -5.82 -10.13
CA THR A 157 -0.93 -7.26 -10.17
C THR A 157 0.49 -7.53 -9.71
N ILE A 158 0.60 -8.23 -8.58
CA ILE A 158 1.87 -8.63 -7.94
C ILE A 158 1.78 -10.15 -7.72
N PRO A 159 2.89 -10.90 -7.89
CA PRO A 159 2.95 -12.27 -7.40
C PRO A 159 2.73 -12.33 -5.88
N SER A 160 2.15 -13.41 -5.37
CA SER A 160 1.99 -13.58 -3.92
C SER A 160 3.29 -13.94 -3.19
N ARG A 161 4.26 -14.50 -3.93
CA ARG A 161 5.53 -14.99 -3.40
C ARG A 161 6.69 -14.65 -4.35
N ALA A 162 7.85 -14.35 -3.77
CA ALA A 162 9.12 -14.17 -4.48
C ALA A 162 10.28 -14.71 -3.64
N ALA A 163 11.48 -14.82 -4.21
CA ALA A 163 12.69 -15.11 -3.45
C ALA A 163 13.59 -13.87 -3.36
N ALA A 164 14.32 -13.73 -2.25
CA ALA A 164 15.29 -12.66 -2.08
C ALA A 164 16.34 -12.69 -3.20
N GLY A 165 16.75 -11.51 -3.67
CA GLY A 165 17.65 -11.32 -4.81
C GLY A 165 17.01 -11.46 -6.19
N GLN A 166 15.80 -12.01 -6.31
CA GLN A 166 15.08 -12.09 -7.58
C GLN A 166 14.35 -10.78 -7.92
N ALA A 167 14.32 -10.43 -9.21
CA ALA A 167 13.55 -9.30 -9.70
C ALA A 167 12.06 -9.64 -9.76
N VAL A 168 11.27 -8.90 -8.99
CA VAL A 168 9.81 -9.00 -8.99
C VAL A 168 9.25 -8.02 -10.00
N ASN A 169 8.51 -8.55 -10.99
CA ASN A 169 7.77 -7.75 -11.95
C ASN A 169 6.43 -7.34 -11.35
N VAL A 170 6.24 -6.05 -11.12
CA VAL A 170 4.95 -5.49 -10.71
C VAL A 170 4.28 -4.86 -11.91
N GLN A 171 3.02 -5.24 -12.16
CA GLN A 171 2.22 -4.68 -13.23
C GLN A 171 1.18 -3.71 -12.65
N VAL A 172 1.18 -2.49 -13.17
CA VAL A 172 0.21 -1.44 -12.83
C VAL A 172 -0.66 -1.18 -14.04
N SER A 173 -1.96 -1.34 -13.87
CA SER A 173 -2.99 -1.07 -14.86
C SER A 173 -3.77 0.16 -14.46
N VAL A 174 -3.89 1.11 -15.40
CA VAL A 174 -4.72 2.30 -15.24
C VAL A 174 -5.81 2.26 -16.30
N ARG A 175 -7.05 2.26 -15.83
CA ARG A 175 -8.24 2.26 -16.66
C ARG A 175 -8.96 3.59 -16.55
N ASN A 176 -9.32 4.13 -17.71
CA ASN A 176 -10.06 5.37 -17.84
C ASN A 176 -11.50 5.08 -18.29
N ASP A 177 -12.45 5.17 -17.36
CA ASP A 177 -13.87 4.91 -17.63
C ASP A 177 -14.65 6.16 -18.08
N LYS A 178 -13.94 7.22 -18.50
CA LYS A 178 -14.55 8.42 -19.09
C LYS A 178 -14.93 8.19 -20.54
N LEU A 179 -15.97 8.90 -20.99
CA LEU A 179 -16.53 8.79 -22.34
C LEU A 179 -15.69 9.52 -23.40
N LEU A 180 -15.22 10.73 -23.10
CA LEU A 180 -14.63 11.63 -24.09
C LEU A 180 -13.20 12.07 -23.72
N LEU A 181 -12.93 12.28 -22.43
CA LEU A 181 -11.66 12.85 -21.98
C LEU A 181 -10.61 11.76 -21.74
N ALA A 182 -9.47 11.89 -22.41
CA ALA A 182 -8.26 11.15 -22.07
C ALA A 182 -7.69 11.65 -20.73
N SER A 183 -7.00 10.77 -20.01
CA SER A 183 -6.18 11.16 -18.86
C SER A 183 -4.73 11.31 -19.31
N HIS A 184 -4.13 12.47 -19.04
CA HIS A 184 -2.76 12.78 -19.44
C HIS A 184 -1.83 12.88 -18.24
N LEU A 185 -0.59 12.45 -18.43
CA LEU A 185 0.49 12.55 -17.45
C LEU A 185 0.04 12.11 -16.05
N LEU A 186 -0.51 10.89 -15.97
CA LEU A 186 -0.87 10.28 -14.70
C LEU A 186 0.40 9.67 -14.08
N GLU A 187 0.70 10.05 -12.86
CA GLU A 187 1.78 9.47 -12.06
C GLU A 187 1.15 8.55 -11.03
N VAL A 188 1.57 7.28 -11.00
CA VAL A 188 1.20 6.31 -9.96
C VAL A 188 2.43 6.11 -9.08
N LYS A 189 2.29 6.51 -7.82
CA LYS A 189 3.29 6.31 -6.76
C LYS A 189 2.84 5.17 -5.88
N ASP A 190 3.75 4.27 -5.62
CA ASP A 190 3.50 3.09 -4.82
C ASP A 190 4.48 3.02 -3.66
N GLN A 191 3.93 2.88 -2.45
CA GLN A 191 4.70 2.79 -1.21
C GLN A 191 4.88 1.33 -0.86
N ILE A 192 6.11 0.93 -0.57
CA ILE A 192 6.47 -0.45 -0.28
C ILE A 192 7.10 -0.45 1.11
N ASN A 193 6.36 -1.01 2.06
CA ASN A 193 6.75 -1.02 3.46
C ASN A 193 7.10 -2.43 3.88
N SER A 194 8.14 -2.56 4.71
CA SER A 194 8.54 -3.81 5.36
C SER A 194 8.70 -3.55 6.85
N SER A 195 8.52 -4.58 7.69
CA SER A 195 8.83 -4.48 9.13
C SER A 195 10.32 -4.39 9.39
N ASP A 196 11.12 -5.08 8.58
CA ASP A 196 12.56 -5.30 8.81
C ASP A 196 13.47 -4.66 7.75
N ALA A 197 12.90 -3.90 6.81
CA ALA A 197 13.66 -3.30 5.71
C ALA A 197 13.21 -1.88 5.40
N ASP A 198 14.08 -1.13 4.70
CA ASP A 198 13.84 0.24 4.29
C ASP A 198 12.55 0.40 3.46
N GLU A 199 11.85 1.51 3.71
CA GLU A 199 10.72 1.92 2.88
C GLU A 199 11.20 2.21 1.45
N ALA A 200 10.61 1.52 0.48
CA ALA A 200 10.88 1.74 -0.94
C ALA A 200 9.70 2.42 -1.62
N GLU A 201 9.99 3.30 -2.59
CA GLU A 201 8.96 3.95 -3.40
C GLU A 201 9.16 3.60 -4.89
N ALA A 202 8.10 3.12 -5.53
CA ALA A 202 8.08 2.91 -6.97
C ALA A 202 7.19 3.96 -7.65
N ARG A 203 7.62 4.45 -8.81
CA ARG A 203 6.89 5.46 -9.58
C ARG A 203 6.73 5.04 -11.03
N VAL A 204 5.51 5.16 -11.54
CA VAL A 204 5.17 4.83 -12.91
C VAL A 204 4.38 5.98 -13.53
N THR A 205 4.82 6.43 -14.70
CA THR A 205 4.15 7.53 -15.41
C THR A 205 3.44 7.02 -16.66
N PHE A 206 2.17 7.40 -16.81
CA PHE A 206 1.36 7.16 -17.99
C PHE A 206 1.17 8.48 -18.74
N VAL A 207 1.80 8.60 -19.91
CA VAL A 207 1.73 9.82 -20.74
C VAL A 207 0.30 10.11 -21.17
N ARG A 208 -0.43 9.07 -21.61
CA ARG A 208 -1.82 9.19 -22.06
C ARG A 208 -2.58 7.89 -21.87
N VAL A 209 -3.75 7.98 -21.25
CA VAL A 209 -4.75 6.91 -21.14
C VAL A 209 -6.02 7.37 -21.88
N PRO A 210 -6.30 6.83 -23.08
CA PRO A 210 -7.47 7.21 -23.86
C PRO A 210 -8.80 6.98 -23.11
N PRO A 211 -9.90 7.64 -23.50
CA PRO A 211 -11.22 7.33 -22.94
C PRO A 211 -11.61 5.88 -23.22
N ARG A 212 -12.29 5.24 -22.27
CA ARG A 212 -12.70 3.82 -22.30
C ARG A 212 -11.57 2.83 -22.60
N ALA A 213 -10.33 3.19 -22.27
CA ALA A 213 -9.17 2.36 -22.49
C ALA A 213 -8.43 2.05 -21.19
N GLU A 214 -7.70 0.96 -21.23
CA GLU A 214 -6.77 0.55 -20.18
C GLU A 214 -5.35 0.63 -20.71
N ARG A 215 -4.43 1.09 -19.87
CA ARG A 215 -3.00 1.10 -20.15
C ARG A 215 -2.27 0.39 -19.03
N VAL A 216 -1.31 -0.41 -19.43
CA VAL A 216 -0.50 -1.24 -18.54
C VAL A 216 0.94 -0.76 -18.61
N SER A 217 1.57 -0.64 -17.45
CA SER A 217 3.00 -0.42 -17.34
C SER A 217 3.57 -1.32 -16.26
N ARG A 218 4.86 -1.60 -16.34
CA ARG A 218 5.55 -2.54 -15.46
C ARG A 218 6.79 -1.88 -14.88
N TYR A 219 7.08 -2.19 -13.63
CA TYR A 219 8.36 -1.87 -13.02
C TYR A 219 8.93 -3.12 -12.33
N GLN A 220 10.24 -3.13 -12.17
CA GLN A 220 10.96 -4.19 -11.48
C GLN A 220 11.49 -3.67 -10.15
N ILE A 221 11.34 -4.48 -9.12
CA ILE A 221 11.97 -4.25 -7.82
C ILE A 221 12.67 -5.52 -7.37
N ARG A 222 13.82 -5.38 -6.69
CA ARG A 222 14.56 -6.49 -6.10
C ARG A 222 14.56 -6.31 -4.59
N PHE A 223 14.25 -7.38 -3.89
CA PHE A 223 14.27 -7.40 -2.43
C PHE A 223 15.54 -8.11 -1.95
N SER A 224 16.38 -7.42 -1.21
CA SER A 224 17.65 -7.96 -0.74
C SER A 224 17.46 -8.97 0.39
N ARG A 225 16.43 -8.79 1.22
CA ARG A 225 16.15 -9.61 2.41
C ARG A 225 14.80 -10.30 2.31
N ARG A 226 14.68 -11.49 2.90
CA ARG A 226 13.41 -12.18 3.09
C ARG A 226 12.51 -11.37 4.01
N GLY A 227 11.19 -11.57 3.92
CA GLY A 227 10.24 -10.88 4.78
C GLY A 227 8.88 -10.69 4.15
N ARG A 228 8.01 -9.97 4.87
CA ARG A 228 6.67 -9.62 4.42
C ARG A 228 6.67 -8.17 3.97
N TYR A 229 6.41 -7.95 2.69
CA TYR A 229 6.38 -6.62 2.09
C TYR A 229 4.93 -6.24 1.78
N THR A 230 4.53 -5.07 2.27
CA THR A 230 3.20 -4.51 2.02
C THR A 230 3.29 -3.42 0.97
N PHE A 231 2.50 -3.58 -0.07
CA PHE A 231 2.41 -2.72 -1.23
C PHE A 231 1.17 -1.83 -1.11
N GLY A 232 1.38 -0.52 -1.14
CA GLY A 232 0.35 0.50 -1.06
C GLY A 232 0.22 1.17 0.33
N PRO A 233 -0.72 2.12 0.47
CA PRO A 233 -1.72 2.52 -0.54
C PRO A 233 -1.10 3.24 -1.74
N ALA A 234 -1.48 2.85 -2.96
CA ALA A 234 -1.03 3.54 -4.16
C ALA A 234 -1.66 4.93 -4.25
N ARG A 235 -0.91 5.90 -4.77
CA ARG A 235 -1.38 7.26 -5.03
C ARG A 235 -1.28 7.55 -6.51
N VAL A 236 -2.40 7.85 -7.15
CA VAL A 236 -2.42 8.39 -8.51
C VAL A 236 -2.51 9.92 -8.44
N SER A 237 -1.66 10.64 -9.16
CA SER A 237 -1.72 12.10 -9.26
C SER A 237 -1.55 12.59 -10.70
N SER A 238 -1.97 13.83 -10.94
CA SER A 238 -1.72 14.52 -12.20
C SER A 238 -1.52 16.01 -11.96
N ARG A 239 -0.60 16.58 -12.73
CA ARG A 239 -0.28 18.02 -12.78
C ARG A 239 -0.59 18.65 -14.14
N PHE A 240 -1.09 17.86 -15.08
CA PHE A 240 -1.39 18.31 -16.45
C PHE A 240 -2.65 19.19 -16.48
N PRO A 241 -2.70 20.26 -17.30
CA PRO A 241 -1.74 20.66 -18.35
C PRO A 241 -0.61 21.60 -17.91
N MET A 242 -0.88 22.59 -17.05
CA MET A 242 0.05 23.70 -16.82
C MET A 242 0.97 23.52 -15.62
N GLY A 243 0.81 22.45 -14.84
CA GLY A 243 1.63 22.22 -13.64
C GLY A 243 1.29 23.11 -12.44
N ILE A 244 0.30 24.01 -12.57
CA ILE A 244 -0.13 25.00 -11.56
C ILE A 244 -0.87 24.36 -10.37
N GLY A 245 -1.45 23.18 -10.56
CA GLY A 245 -2.17 22.45 -9.52
C GLY A 245 -1.94 20.96 -9.65
N GLU A 246 -1.78 20.29 -8.51
CA GLU A 246 -1.69 18.84 -8.43
C GLU A 246 -2.93 18.29 -7.75
N ARG A 247 -3.56 17.29 -8.37
CA ARG A 247 -4.61 16.49 -7.71
C ARG A 247 -4.10 15.07 -7.58
N GLY A 248 -4.11 14.57 -6.35
CA GLY A 248 -3.81 13.19 -6.02
C GLY A 248 -5.05 12.47 -5.46
N GLN A 249 -5.17 11.19 -5.77
CA GLN A 249 -6.14 10.28 -5.18
C GLN A 249 -5.40 9.07 -4.61
N LEU A 250 -5.65 8.78 -3.33
CA LEU A 250 -5.17 7.55 -2.70
C LEU A 250 -6.15 6.41 -2.99
N LEU A 251 -5.58 5.29 -3.41
CA LEU A 251 -6.27 4.01 -3.58
C LEU A 251 -6.19 3.27 -2.24
N SER A 252 -7.30 2.69 -1.79
CA SER A 252 -7.35 1.97 -0.52
C SER A 252 -6.75 0.57 -0.60
N GLU A 253 -6.53 0.06 -1.81
CA GLU A 253 -6.05 -1.31 -2.03
C GLU A 253 -4.58 -1.44 -1.64
N THR A 254 -4.32 -2.42 -0.78
CA THR A 254 -2.98 -2.89 -0.43
C THR A 254 -2.83 -4.34 -0.87
N ASN A 255 -1.59 -4.72 -1.20
CA ASN A 255 -1.24 -6.08 -1.56
C ASN A 255 -0.08 -6.55 -0.68
N GLU A 256 -0.01 -7.84 -0.37
CA GLU A 256 1.07 -8.42 0.40
C GLU A 256 1.92 -9.33 -0.50
N LEU A 257 3.24 -9.21 -0.38
CA LEU A 257 4.22 -10.06 -1.04
C LEU A 257 5.08 -10.73 0.04
N ILE A 258 5.11 -12.06 0.02
CA ILE A 258 6.01 -12.84 0.88
C ILE A 258 7.29 -13.12 0.11
N VAL A 259 8.41 -12.56 0.58
CA VAL A 259 9.74 -12.83 0.04
C VAL A 259 10.38 -13.92 0.87
N HIS A 260 10.59 -15.07 0.26
CA HIS A 260 11.29 -16.21 0.83
C HIS A 260 12.82 -16.01 0.78
N PRO A 261 13.60 -16.78 1.55
CA PRO A 261 15.05 -16.79 1.44
C PRO A 261 15.51 -16.97 -0.02
N SER A 262 16.67 -16.42 -0.35
CA SER A 262 17.31 -16.71 -1.62
C SER A 262 17.54 -18.23 -1.70
N THR A 263 17.32 -18.82 -2.87
CA THR A 263 17.56 -20.25 -3.09
C THR A 263 18.63 -20.43 -4.14
N GLY A 264 19.54 -21.36 -3.88
CA GLY A 264 20.63 -21.72 -4.77
C GLY A 264 20.35 -22.99 -5.56
N ARG A 265 21.42 -23.58 -6.10
CA ARG A 265 21.39 -24.90 -6.73
C ARG A 265 22.37 -25.80 -5.98
N LEU A 266 21.90 -26.96 -5.52
CA LEU A 266 22.78 -27.97 -4.94
C LEU A 266 23.65 -28.59 -6.04
N LEU A 267 24.95 -28.72 -5.75
CA LEU A 267 25.92 -29.38 -6.63
C LEU A 267 25.60 -30.88 -6.76
N PRO A 268 25.82 -31.50 -7.93
CA PRO A 268 25.59 -32.94 -8.12
C PRO A 268 26.34 -33.81 -7.11
N ALA A 269 27.59 -33.45 -6.80
CA ALA A 269 28.41 -34.15 -5.82
C ALA A 269 27.77 -34.18 -4.42
N TRP A 270 27.19 -33.05 -3.99
CA TRP A 270 26.47 -32.97 -2.72
C TRP A 270 25.25 -33.89 -2.71
N LYS A 271 24.48 -33.90 -3.80
CA LYS A 271 23.30 -34.78 -3.92
C LYS A 271 23.69 -36.25 -3.86
N GLN A 272 24.79 -36.62 -4.53
CA GLN A 272 25.31 -37.98 -4.53
C GLN A 272 25.70 -38.41 -3.11
N GLN A 273 26.47 -37.58 -2.40
CA GLN A 273 26.85 -37.83 -1.02
C GLN A 273 25.63 -38.00 -0.10
N GLN A 274 24.58 -37.18 -0.27
CA GLN A 274 23.34 -37.32 0.50
C GLN A 274 22.59 -38.62 0.20
N ARG A 275 22.59 -39.09 -1.06
CA ARG A 275 22.01 -40.39 -1.43
C ARG A 275 22.78 -41.54 -0.79
N GLU A 276 24.10 -41.50 -0.84
CA GLU A 276 24.96 -42.52 -0.23
C GLU A 276 24.77 -42.59 1.30
N LEU A 277 24.66 -41.44 1.97
CA LEU A 277 24.32 -41.38 3.40
C LEU A 277 22.92 -41.93 3.70
N ALA A 278 21.94 -41.62 2.84
CA ALA A 278 20.60 -42.16 2.96
C ALA A 278 20.57 -43.69 2.74
N GLU A 279 21.36 -44.22 1.82
CA GLU A 279 21.49 -45.66 1.57
C GLU A 279 22.20 -46.38 2.73
N ALA A 280 23.28 -45.82 3.26
CA ALA A 280 23.98 -46.37 4.42
C ALA A 280 23.08 -46.45 5.66
N SER A 281 22.26 -45.43 5.92
CA SER A 281 21.28 -45.44 7.02
C SER A 281 20.12 -46.41 6.78
N ARG A 282 19.72 -46.65 5.52
CA ARG A 282 18.72 -47.66 5.15
C ARG A 282 19.20 -49.08 5.41
N THR A 283 20.46 -49.40 5.10
CA THR A 283 21.05 -50.72 5.35
C THR A 283 21.05 -51.08 6.85
N SER A 284 21.24 -50.10 7.74
CA SER A 284 21.15 -50.30 9.19
C SER A 284 19.73 -50.61 9.68
N ARG A 285 18.67 -50.05 9.06
CA ARG A 285 17.27 -50.31 9.43
C ARG A 285 16.66 -51.57 8.81
N ILE A 286 17.18 -52.06 7.69
CA ILE A 286 16.70 -53.30 7.05
C ILE A 286 16.89 -54.51 7.99
N GLN A 287 17.86 -54.46 8.92
CA GLN A 287 18.02 -55.48 9.95
C GLN A 287 16.92 -55.50 11.03
N ALA A 288 16.07 -54.47 11.14
CA ALA A 288 15.20 -54.26 12.30
C ALA A 288 13.72 -54.67 12.15
N GLY A 289 13.24 -55.06 10.96
CA GLY A 289 11.84 -55.54 10.91
C GLY A 289 11.29 -55.85 9.53
N VAL A 290 11.02 -57.14 9.30
CA VAL A 290 10.26 -57.70 8.16
C VAL A 290 8.75 -57.44 8.28
N PHE A 291 8.31 -56.63 9.25
CA PHE A 291 6.91 -56.58 9.71
C PHE A 291 6.15 -55.28 9.42
N ASP A 292 6.76 -54.29 8.76
CA ASP A 292 6.15 -52.96 8.55
C ASP A 292 6.03 -52.55 7.07
N ASP A 293 6.20 -53.49 6.15
CA ASP A 293 6.06 -53.24 4.71
C ASP A 293 4.67 -53.68 4.20
N GLU A 294 4.10 -52.93 3.25
CA GLU A 294 2.79 -53.26 2.65
C GLU A 294 2.91 -54.53 1.79
N PHE A 295 2.00 -55.49 2.00
CA PHE A 295 1.93 -56.70 1.18
C PHE A 295 1.72 -56.33 -0.30
N HIS A 296 2.64 -56.75 -1.17
CA HIS A 296 2.57 -56.45 -2.60
C HIS A 296 1.94 -57.60 -3.38
N ARG A 297 2.60 -58.77 -3.35
CA ARG A 297 2.20 -59.93 -4.14
C ARG A 297 2.76 -61.22 -3.56
N ILE A 298 2.15 -62.34 -3.91
CA ILE A 298 2.73 -63.67 -3.69
C ILE A 298 3.35 -64.15 -5.00
N ARG A 299 4.64 -64.46 -4.98
CA ARG A 299 5.38 -65.02 -6.11
C ARG A 299 6.04 -66.35 -5.74
N GLU A 300 6.54 -67.06 -6.73
CA GLU A 300 7.34 -68.26 -6.51
C GLU A 300 8.64 -67.90 -5.77
N TYR A 301 9.01 -68.75 -4.82
CA TYR A 301 10.22 -68.65 -4.02
C TYR A 301 11.45 -68.89 -4.90
N ARG A 302 12.46 -68.05 -4.76
CA ARG A 302 13.78 -68.18 -5.37
C ARG A 302 14.81 -68.42 -4.28
N ASP A 303 15.94 -69.02 -4.63
CA ASP A 303 16.97 -69.41 -3.65
C ASP A 303 17.55 -68.23 -2.85
N ASP A 304 17.49 -67.01 -3.39
CA ASP A 304 17.90 -65.78 -2.69
C ASP A 304 16.83 -65.19 -1.74
N ASP A 305 15.63 -65.77 -1.70
CA ASP A 305 14.55 -65.27 -0.85
C ASP A 305 14.69 -65.76 0.59
N ASN A 306 14.34 -64.90 1.55
CA ASN A 306 14.36 -65.26 2.97
C ASN A 306 13.34 -66.39 3.25
N PRO A 307 13.74 -67.54 3.84
CA PRO A 307 12.82 -68.63 4.17
C PRO A 307 11.66 -68.21 5.09
N ARG A 308 11.85 -67.15 5.89
CA ARG A 308 10.82 -66.63 6.80
C ARG A 308 9.67 -65.91 6.09
N SER A 309 9.84 -65.48 4.84
CA SER A 309 8.78 -64.84 4.06
C SER A 309 7.90 -65.85 3.29
N ILE A 310 8.17 -67.16 3.42
CA ILE A 310 7.34 -68.22 2.82
C ILE A 310 5.87 -68.08 3.27
N HIS A 311 4.97 -68.18 2.31
CA HIS A 311 3.53 -68.17 2.52
C HIS A 311 2.96 -69.59 2.48
N TRP A 312 3.07 -70.29 3.61
CA TRP A 312 2.71 -71.70 3.74
C TRP A 312 1.32 -72.05 3.19
N ARG A 313 0.34 -71.16 3.36
CA ARG A 313 -1.03 -71.38 2.84
C ARG A 313 -1.10 -71.43 1.31
N SER A 314 -0.31 -70.62 0.61
CA SER A 314 -0.26 -70.64 -0.86
C SER A 314 0.62 -71.79 -1.35
N THR A 315 1.72 -72.06 -0.65
CA THR A 315 2.59 -73.21 -0.90
C THR A 315 1.80 -74.52 -0.84
N ALA A 316 1.01 -74.73 0.21
CA ALA A 316 0.21 -75.94 0.40
C ALA A 316 -0.85 -76.15 -0.70
N ARG A 317 -1.38 -75.08 -1.30
CA ARG A 317 -2.38 -75.18 -2.39
C ARG A 317 -1.77 -75.43 -3.76
N ARG A 318 -0.58 -74.90 -4.02
CA ARG A 318 0.06 -74.95 -5.35
C ARG A 318 1.12 -76.03 -5.49
N GLY A 319 1.61 -76.58 -4.38
CA GLY A 319 2.68 -77.59 -4.38
C GLY A 319 4.07 -77.05 -4.69
N ILE A 320 4.21 -75.74 -4.89
CA ILE A 320 5.47 -75.02 -5.13
C ILE A 320 5.68 -73.98 -4.02
N LEU A 321 6.93 -73.74 -3.60
CA LEU A 321 7.24 -72.76 -2.57
C LEU A 321 6.86 -71.36 -3.04
N MET A 322 6.01 -70.67 -2.27
CA MET A 322 5.57 -69.31 -2.56
C MET A 322 6.07 -68.35 -1.47
N THR A 323 6.56 -67.18 -1.85
CA THR A 323 7.05 -66.14 -0.93
C THR A 323 6.14 -64.91 -0.96
N ARG A 324 5.99 -64.25 0.20
CA ARG A 324 5.36 -62.93 0.31
C ARG A 324 6.38 -61.88 -0.12
N GLU A 325 6.08 -61.19 -1.21
CA GLU A 325 6.79 -59.99 -1.63
C GLU A 325 6.10 -58.78 -1.02
N TYR A 326 6.87 -57.96 -0.33
CA TYR A 326 6.41 -56.73 0.30
C TYR A 326 6.96 -55.55 -0.49
N HIS A 327 6.13 -54.54 -0.74
CA HIS A 327 6.60 -53.29 -1.34
C HIS A 327 7.06 -52.41 -0.19
N GLN A 328 8.32 -51.98 -0.21
CA GLN A 328 8.75 -50.88 0.62
C GLN A 328 8.15 -49.59 0.06
N ASN A 329 6.92 -49.27 0.45
CA ASN A 329 6.33 -47.97 0.23
C ASN A 329 6.89 -46.97 1.25
N ARG A 330 8.22 -46.85 1.29
CA ARG A 330 8.90 -45.90 2.16
C ARG A 330 8.99 -44.59 1.41
N ARG A 331 7.94 -43.78 1.55
CA ARG A 331 8.05 -42.32 1.38
C ARG A 331 9.26 -41.89 2.21
N ALA A 332 10.29 -41.39 1.54
CA ALA A 332 11.43 -40.83 2.22
C ALA A 332 10.99 -39.48 2.78
N ASP A 333 10.30 -39.49 3.91
CA ASP A 333 9.94 -38.27 4.63
C ASP A 333 11.24 -37.64 5.14
N SER A 334 11.64 -36.57 4.47
CA SER A 334 12.82 -35.80 4.80
C SER A 334 12.46 -34.63 5.69
N PHE A 335 13.13 -34.51 6.83
CA PHE A 335 13.01 -33.36 7.71
C PHE A 335 14.31 -32.58 7.70
N VAL A 336 14.22 -31.27 7.48
CA VAL A 336 15.35 -30.35 7.60
C VAL A 336 15.22 -29.65 8.94
N LEU A 337 16.10 -29.98 9.88
CA LEU A 337 16.22 -29.29 11.16
C LEU A 337 17.31 -28.22 11.02
N LEU A 338 16.92 -26.95 11.11
CA LEU A 338 17.85 -25.84 11.16
C LEU A 338 17.90 -25.30 12.60
N HIS A 339 19.07 -25.38 13.23
CA HIS A 339 19.31 -24.77 14.53
C HIS A 339 20.06 -23.45 14.31
N LEU A 340 19.41 -22.34 14.68
CA LEU A 340 20.00 -21.01 14.69
C LEU A 340 20.33 -20.67 16.15
N PRO A 341 21.60 -20.51 16.53
CA PRO A 341 21.97 -20.15 17.88
C PRO A 341 21.52 -18.70 18.18
N ASP A 342 21.03 -18.46 19.40
CA ASP A 342 20.65 -17.12 19.90
C ASP A 342 21.88 -16.22 20.20
N ASP A 343 23.09 -16.77 20.09
CA ASP A 343 24.31 -16.12 20.60
C ASP A 343 24.81 -15.02 19.65
N SER A 344 25.21 -13.89 20.26
CA SER A 344 25.63 -12.63 19.62
C SER A 344 26.86 -12.72 18.70
N GLY A 345 27.50 -13.89 18.62
CA GLY A 345 28.70 -14.13 17.81
C GLY A 345 28.42 -14.44 16.33
N TRP A 346 27.19 -14.79 15.96
CA TRP A 346 26.82 -14.99 14.54
C TRP A 346 26.49 -13.67 13.88
N LEU A 347 27.09 -13.41 12.72
CA LEU A 347 26.66 -12.31 11.87
C LEU A 347 25.26 -12.62 11.32
N GLU A 348 24.43 -11.60 11.19
CA GLU A 348 23.09 -11.72 10.59
C GLU A 348 23.19 -12.40 9.21
N GLU A 349 24.25 -12.12 8.45
CA GLU A 349 24.54 -12.74 7.15
C GLU A 349 24.75 -14.26 7.21
N ASP A 350 25.41 -14.77 8.25
CA ASP A 350 25.65 -16.20 8.41
C ASP A 350 24.34 -16.95 8.71
N SER A 351 23.46 -16.32 9.50
CA SER A 351 22.12 -16.83 9.78
C SER A 351 21.26 -16.87 8.50
N GLU A 352 21.32 -15.81 7.69
CA GLU A 352 20.64 -15.73 6.39
C GLU A 352 21.15 -16.80 5.42
N ALA A 353 22.46 -17.03 5.38
CA ALA A 353 23.08 -18.06 4.55
C ALA A 353 22.62 -19.47 4.96
N ALA A 354 22.60 -19.78 6.26
CA ALA A 354 22.11 -21.06 6.76
C ALA A 354 20.63 -21.30 6.40
N ILE A 355 19.80 -20.26 6.52
CA ILE A 355 18.38 -20.29 6.14
C ILE A 355 18.22 -20.48 4.62
N SER A 356 19.06 -19.82 3.82
CA SER A 356 19.09 -19.98 2.35
C SER A 356 19.44 -21.41 1.93
N VAL A 357 20.44 -22.03 2.58
CA VAL A 357 20.84 -23.42 2.32
C VAL A 357 19.70 -24.39 2.68
N ALA A 358 19.10 -24.23 3.87
CA ALA A 358 17.97 -25.04 4.30
C ALA A 358 16.78 -24.93 3.33
N ALA A 359 16.43 -23.72 2.91
CA ALA A 359 15.37 -23.48 1.92
C ALA A 359 15.71 -24.13 0.57
N THR A 360 16.97 -24.07 0.15
CA THR A 360 17.46 -24.71 -1.08
C THR A 360 17.27 -26.23 -1.03
N MET A 361 17.57 -26.87 0.11
CA MET A 361 17.36 -28.31 0.31
C MET A 361 15.87 -28.67 0.20
N CYS A 362 14.98 -27.91 0.85
CA CYS A 362 13.53 -28.13 0.77
C CYS A 362 12.99 -28.00 -0.67
N VAL A 363 13.45 -26.99 -1.41
CA VAL A 363 13.03 -26.78 -2.81
C VAL A 363 13.57 -27.88 -3.73
N ASP A 364 14.79 -28.36 -3.51
CA ASP A 364 15.35 -29.44 -4.32
C ASP A 364 14.58 -30.75 -4.12
N GLN A 365 14.22 -31.04 -2.88
CA GLN A 365 13.52 -32.27 -2.51
C GLN A 365 12.05 -32.32 -2.96
N THR A 366 11.40 -31.16 -3.10
CA THR A 366 10.04 -31.07 -3.66
C THR A 366 10.00 -31.13 -5.18
N ARG A 367 11.13 -30.91 -5.85
CA ARG A 367 11.26 -31.00 -7.31
C ARG A 367 11.74 -32.36 -7.81
N ALA A 368 12.38 -33.15 -6.94
CA ALA A 368 12.83 -34.51 -7.21
C ALA A 368 11.68 -35.50 -7.05
#